data_AF-A0A7X3VQA2-F1
#
_entry.id   AF-A0A7X3VQA2-F1
#
_cell.length_a   1.000
_cell.length_b   1.000
_cell.length_c   1.000
_cell.angle_alpha   90.00
_cell.angle_beta   90.00
_cell.angle_gamma   90.00
#
_symmetry.space_group_name_H-M   'P 1'
#
loop_
_entity.id
_entity.type
_entity.pdbx_description
1 polymer ?
#
loop_
_entity_poly.entity_id
_entity_poly.type
_entity_poly.pdbx_seq_one_letter_code
_entity_poly.pdbx_strand_id
1 'polypeptide(L)'
;MHTKQTQTNEILKHPFPQQRPEVKIVESDDRITEVDCPELQWWFAVPEMGEPHFRVEYDANTLELDAIVEITPTAPVTIRGIDCVGLQIREWLAPRDWPDVNPPVMMYATLDDAHSRWISVVNIVDGKQVSYTIGDEWFEDQWGGPLKRRIVDDGRYELQADGSYRITDGQGFGAGTYDVTIGENTFHCLRVLDVDISEPHGGELAEVFVESGGRTVFFRRYDGRYLRGHDLVSKYPNNRRIVINDVVYVHSDCSGWAHDQLTSVSLHPTP
;
A
#
# COMPACT_ATOMS: atom_id res chain seq x y z
N MET A 1 -24.40 26.21 -2.95
CA MET A 1 -24.32 25.39 -4.18
C MET A 1 -22.88 24.99 -4.36
N HIS A 2 -22.49 23.83 -3.83
CA HIS A 2 -21.22 23.21 -4.17
C HIS A 2 -21.50 22.31 -5.37
N THR A 3 -20.99 22.73 -6.52
CA THR A 3 -20.94 21.92 -7.72
C THR A 3 -20.06 20.72 -7.38
N LYS A 4 -20.67 19.59 -6.98
CA LYS A 4 -20.00 18.30 -7.01
C LYS A 4 -19.51 18.15 -8.44
N GLN A 5 -18.19 18.19 -8.63
CA GLN A 5 -17.59 17.75 -9.87
C GLN A 5 -17.88 16.25 -9.97
N THR A 6 -19.02 15.90 -10.55
CA THR A 6 -19.15 14.65 -11.27
C THR A 6 -18.22 14.79 -12.48
N GLN A 7 -16.91 14.66 -12.26
CA GLN A 7 -16.11 14.03 -13.30
C GLN A 7 -16.71 12.63 -13.39
N THR A 8 -17.48 12.38 -14.45
CA THR A 8 -17.68 11.02 -14.93
C THR A 8 -16.29 10.51 -15.26
N ASN A 9 -15.58 9.99 -14.26
CA ASN A 9 -14.34 9.27 -14.47
C ASN A 9 -14.76 8.02 -15.21
N GLU A 10 -14.59 8.03 -16.53
CA GLU A 10 -14.63 6.81 -17.31
C GLU A 10 -13.70 5.82 -16.63
N ILE A 11 -14.20 4.60 -16.45
CA ILE A 11 -13.39 3.54 -15.85
C ILE A 11 -12.09 3.41 -16.65
N LEU A 12 -10.96 3.46 -15.95
CA LEU A 12 -9.65 3.31 -16.59
C LEU A 12 -9.61 1.96 -17.29
N LYS A 13 -8.87 1.84 -18.39
CA LYS A 13 -8.67 0.52 -19.01
C LYS A 13 -7.72 -0.28 -18.11
N HIS A 14 -8.21 -1.39 -17.54
CA HIS A 14 -7.44 -2.22 -16.63
C HIS A 14 -7.65 -3.72 -16.89
N PRO A 15 -6.73 -4.58 -16.43
CA PRO A 15 -6.83 -6.04 -16.62
C PRO A 15 -7.60 -6.78 -15.51
N PHE A 16 -7.93 -6.10 -14.40
CA PHE A 16 -8.57 -6.73 -13.24
C PHE A 16 -10.06 -7.06 -13.47
N PRO A 17 -10.60 -8.12 -12.83
CA PRO A 17 -12.02 -8.43 -12.85
C PRO A 17 -12.84 -7.47 -11.99
N GLN A 18 -14.14 -7.35 -12.29
CA GLN A 18 -15.08 -6.52 -11.49
C GLN A 18 -15.30 -7.06 -10.08
N GLN A 19 -15.20 -8.38 -9.91
CA GLN A 19 -15.28 -9.07 -8.62
C GLN A 19 -13.88 -9.49 -8.20
N ARG A 20 -13.52 -9.27 -6.94
CA ARG A 20 -12.24 -9.71 -6.40
C ARG A 20 -12.08 -11.22 -6.61
N PRO A 21 -10.97 -11.68 -7.17
CA PRO A 21 -10.62 -13.09 -7.17
C PRO A 21 -10.63 -13.68 -5.75
N GLU A 22 -10.82 -14.99 -5.64
CA GLU A 22 -10.61 -15.65 -4.36
C GLU A 22 -9.17 -15.43 -3.90
N VAL A 23 -8.98 -15.10 -2.62
CA VAL A 23 -7.66 -14.94 -2.01
C VAL A 23 -7.52 -15.92 -0.86
N LYS A 24 -6.53 -16.79 -0.96
CA LYS A 24 -6.14 -17.75 0.07
C LYS A 24 -4.70 -17.48 0.49
N ILE A 25 -4.47 -17.38 1.79
CA ILE A 25 -3.15 -17.12 2.37
C ILE A 25 -2.87 -18.28 3.32
N VAL A 26 -1.78 -19.00 3.08
CA VAL A 26 -1.37 -20.16 3.88
C VAL A 26 0.08 -19.96 4.30
N GLU A 27 0.38 -20.17 5.57
CA GLU A 27 1.76 -20.13 6.06
C GLU A 27 2.61 -21.21 5.39
N SER A 28 3.86 -20.88 5.08
CA SER A 28 4.80 -21.78 4.43
C SER A 28 6.05 -21.98 5.30
N ASP A 29 6.50 -23.22 5.38
CA ASP A 29 7.75 -23.60 6.07
C ASP A 29 9.00 -23.31 5.22
N ASP A 30 8.84 -23.07 3.91
CA ASP A 30 9.92 -22.59 3.05
C ASP A 30 10.14 -21.11 3.32
N ARG A 31 11.30 -20.76 3.88
CA ARG A 31 11.51 -19.44 4.51
C ARG A 31 12.15 -18.44 3.56
N ILE A 32 11.52 -17.28 3.43
CA ILE A 32 12.13 -16.06 2.90
C ILE A 32 12.65 -15.24 4.09
N THR A 33 13.96 -15.11 4.22
CA THR A 33 14.58 -14.27 5.26
C THR A 33 14.74 -12.81 4.82
N GLU A 34 14.74 -12.57 3.51
CA GLU A 34 14.84 -11.24 2.95
C GLU A 34 14.34 -11.19 1.51
N VAL A 35 13.91 -9.99 1.10
CA VAL A 35 13.52 -9.70 -0.27
C VAL A 35 13.98 -8.28 -0.64
N ASP A 36 14.40 -8.10 -1.88
CA ASP A 36 14.72 -6.79 -2.44
C ASP A 36 13.48 -6.19 -3.13
N CYS A 37 12.83 -5.20 -2.51
CA CYS A 37 11.57 -4.63 -2.98
C CYS A 37 11.75 -3.20 -3.53
N PRO A 38 11.94 -3.02 -4.86
CA PRO A 38 12.24 -1.72 -5.50
C PRO A 38 11.07 -0.74 -5.54
N GLU A 39 9.91 -1.14 -5.06
CA GLU A 39 8.71 -0.31 -5.10
C GLU A 39 8.83 0.91 -4.17
N LEU A 40 8.16 1.99 -4.55
CA LEU A 40 7.74 3.01 -3.59
C LEU A 40 6.79 2.34 -2.61
N GLN A 41 7.24 2.16 -1.37
CA GLN A 41 6.52 1.34 -0.41
C GLN A 41 5.10 1.85 -0.25
N TRP A 42 4.18 0.89 -0.43
CA TRP A 42 2.72 1.00 -0.36
C TRP A 42 2.06 1.81 -1.49
N TRP A 43 2.84 2.24 -2.50
CA TRP A 43 2.34 2.75 -3.79
C TRP A 43 2.55 1.77 -4.95
N PHE A 44 3.34 0.72 -4.75
CA PHE A 44 3.54 -0.44 -5.65
C PHE A 44 4.10 -0.10 -7.05
N ALA A 45 4.68 1.09 -7.20
CA ALA A 45 5.33 1.54 -8.43
C ALA A 45 6.85 1.49 -8.26
N VAL A 46 7.55 1.02 -9.29
CA VAL A 46 9.01 1.05 -9.35
C VAL A 46 9.43 2.37 -10.04
N PRO A 47 10.28 3.22 -9.45
CA PRO A 47 10.72 4.48 -10.06
C PRO A 47 11.64 4.33 -11.28
N GLU A 48 11.19 3.61 -12.30
CA GLU A 48 11.92 3.32 -13.55
C GLU A 48 11.02 3.56 -14.77
N MET A 49 11.62 3.80 -15.93
CA MET A 49 10.86 3.92 -17.17
C MET A 49 10.38 2.54 -17.63
N GLY A 50 9.11 2.43 -18.03
CA GLY A 50 8.54 1.15 -18.47
C GLY A 50 7.03 1.21 -18.62
N GLU A 51 6.41 0.03 -18.49
CA GLU A 51 4.96 -0.14 -18.52
C GLU A 51 4.29 0.50 -17.29
N PRO A 52 3.01 0.91 -17.39
CA PRO A 52 2.26 1.41 -16.25
C PRO A 52 2.11 0.36 -15.14
N HIS A 53 2.15 0.82 -13.90
CA HIS A 53 1.78 0.02 -12.74
C HIS A 53 0.31 0.24 -12.41
N PHE A 54 -0.38 -0.83 -12.03
CA PHE A 54 -1.75 -0.74 -11.56
C PHE A 54 -1.87 -1.33 -10.15
N ARG A 55 -2.69 -0.67 -9.34
CA ARG A 55 -3.35 -1.26 -8.18
C ARG A 55 -4.86 -1.09 -8.29
N VAL A 56 -5.58 -2.02 -7.70
CA VAL A 56 -7.03 -1.94 -7.56
C VAL A 56 -7.41 -2.20 -6.13
N GLU A 57 -8.54 -1.62 -5.73
CA GLU A 57 -9.12 -1.79 -4.41
C GLU A 57 -10.48 -2.46 -4.56
N TYR A 58 -10.71 -3.50 -3.77
CA TYR A 58 -11.99 -4.20 -3.68
C TYR A 58 -12.56 -4.05 -2.28
N ASP A 59 -13.87 -3.76 -2.19
CA ASP A 59 -14.58 -3.73 -0.91
C ASP A 59 -14.38 -5.07 -0.19
N ALA A 60 -13.94 -5.07 1.07
CA ALA A 60 -13.63 -6.31 1.77
C ALA A 60 -14.89 -7.14 2.11
N ASN A 61 -16.09 -6.55 2.05
CA ASN A 61 -17.36 -7.22 2.33
C ASN A 61 -18.08 -7.66 1.04
N THR A 62 -18.24 -6.74 0.08
CA THR A 62 -18.94 -7.05 -1.19
C THR A 62 -18.02 -7.68 -2.22
N LEU A 63 -16.71 -7.48 -2.06
CA LEU A 63 -15.66 -7.91 -2.98
C LEU A 63 -15.79 -7.29 -4.37
N GLU A 64 -16.57 -6.21 -4.51
CA GLU A 64 -16.73 -5.45 -5.75
C GLU A 64 -15.56 -4.47 -5.92
N LEU A 65 -15.16 -4.24 -7.17
CA LEU A 65 -14.12 -3.28 -7.53
C LEU A 65 -14.57 -1.85 -7.19
N ASP A 66 -13.81 -1.19 -6.32
CA ASP A 66 -14.13 0.13 -5.77
C ASP A 66 -13.17 1.23 -6.20
N ALA A 67 -11.91 0.89 -6.50
CA ALA A 67 -10.97 1.85 -7.04
C ALA A 67 -9.96 1.20 -7.99
N ILE A 68 -9.44 2.00 -8.92
CA ILE A 68 -8.33 1.67 -9.79
C ILE A 68 -7.36 2.84 -9.76
N VAL A 69 -6.10 2.56 -9.48
CA VAL A 69 -5.03 3.53 -9.59
C VAL A 69 -4.02 3.03 -10.61
N GLU A 70 -3.80 3.86 -11.63
CA GLU A 70 -2.76 3.68 -12.63
C GLU A 70 -1.63 4.67 -12.36
N ILE A 71 -0.41 4.16 -12.32
CA ILE A 71 0.82 4.94 -12.14
C ILE A 71 1.69 4.73 -13.37
N THR A 72 1.79 5.74 -14.23
CA THR A 72 2.50 5.66 -15.51
C THR A 72 3.83 6.40 -15.41
N PRO A 73 4.98 5.74 -15.63
CA PRO A 73 6.25 6.42 -15.85
C PRO A 73 6.18 7.31 -17.10
N THR A 74 6.59 8.57 -16.98
CA THR A 74 6.40 9.58 -18.04
C THR A 74 7.70 10.07 -18.64
N ALA A 75 8.67 10.46 -17.82
CA ALA A 75 9.97 10.94 -18.26
C ALA A 75 11.02 10.87 -17.16
N PRO A 76 12.31 10.70 -17.52
CA PRO A 76 13.43 11.06 -16.64
C PRO A 76 13.45 12.57 -16.38
N VAL A 77 13.67 12.98 -15.14
CA VAL A 77 13.71 14.37 -14.69
C VAL A 77 14.81 14.54 -13.63
N THR A 78 15.42 15.73 -13.55
CA THR A 78 16.34 16.06 -12.45
C THR A 78 15.71 17.16 -11.58
N ILE A 79 15.50 16.87 -10.30
CA ILE A 79 14.94 17.83 -9.32
C ILE A 79 15.97 18.08 -8.24
N ARG A 80 16.35 19.36 -8.04
CA ARG A 80 17.39 19.77 -7.07
C ARG A 80 18.70 18.96 -7.21
N GLY A 81 19.07 18.59 -8.43
CA GLY A 81 20.28 17.81 -8.72
C GLY A 81 20.16 16.30 -8.48
N ILE A 82 18.96 15.78 -8.20
CA ILE A 82 18.67 14.36 -8.04
C ILE A 82 17.96 13.85 -9.28
N ASP A 83 18.52 12.82 -9.91
CA ASP A 83 17.88 12.14 -11.03
C ASP A 83 16.72 11.28 -10.54
N CYS A 84 15.57 11.43 -11.18
CA CYS A 84 14.31 10.82 -10.80
C CYS A 84 13.45 10.51 -12.04
N VAL A 85 12.37 9.76 -11.83
CA VAL A 85 11.35 9.45 -12.82
C VAL A 85 10.07 10.16 -12.44
N GLY A 86 9.45 10.85 -13.39
CA GLY A 86 8.10 11.38 -13.24
C GLY A 86 7.07 10.27 -13.40
N LEU A 87 6.17 10.15 -12.43
CA LEU A 87 5.11 9.16 -12.35
C LEU A 87 3.76 9.89 -12.40
N GLN A 88 2.99 9.71 -13.45
CA GLN A 88 1.63 10.25 -13.56
C GLN A 88 0.65 9.31 -12.88
N ILE A 89 -0.25 9.86 -12.07
CA ILE A 89 -1.27 9.09 -11.36
C ILE A 89 -2.62 9.41 -11.96
N ARG A 90 -3.37 8.36 -12.29
CA ARG A 90 -4.78 8.42 -12.64
C ARG A 90 -5.54 7.50 -11.73
N GLU A 91 -6.67 7.99 -11.24
CA GLU A 91 -7.53 7.21 -10.36
C GLU A 91 -8.95 7.20 -10.91
N TRP A 92 -9.56 6.03 -10.82
CA TRP A 92 -11.00 5.86 -10.94
C TRP A 92 -11.53 5.35 -9.59
N LEU A 93 -12.65 5.91 -9.16
CA LEU A 93 -13.37 5.49 -7.97
C LEU A 93 -14.79 5.08 -8.40
N ALA A 94 -15.28 3.97 -7.85
CA ALA A 94 -16.67 3.56 -8.01
C ALA A 94 -17.61 4.64 -7.46
N PRO A 95 -18.83 4.81 -8.02
CA PRO A 95 -19.78 5.80 -7.53
C PRO A 95 -20.26 5.51 -6.09
N ARG A 96 -19.57 6.06 -5.09
CA ARG A 96 -19.89 6.01 -3.65
C ARG A 96 -19.72 7.39 -3.02
N ASP A 97 -20.16 7.53 -1.77
CA ASP A 97 -19.90 8.72 -0.95
C ASP A 97 -18.46 8.69 -0.40
N TRP A 98 -17.49 8.76 -1.32
CA TRP A 98 -16.09 8.88 -0.97
C TRP A 98 -15.83 10.20 -0.23
N PRO A 99 -14.96 10.21 0.78
CA PRO A 99 -14.42 11.47 1.28
C PRO A 99 -13.71 12.22 0.15
N ASP A 100 -13.66 13.55 0.24
CA ASP A 100 -12.91 14.39 -0.70
C ASP A 100 -11.41 14.10 -0.54
N VAL A 101 -10.93 13.07 -1.23
CA VAL A 101 -9.53 12.68 -1.29
C VAL A 101 -9.06 12.95 -2.72
N ASN A 102 -8.09 13.84 -2.86
CA ASN A 102 -7.43 14.09 -4.14
C ASN A 102 -6.04 13.46 -4.09
N PRO A 103 -5.81 12.31 -4.74
CA PRO A 103 -4.47 11.80 -4.86
C PRO A 103 -3.59 12.81 -5.62
N PRO A 104 -2.26 12.76 -5.44
CA PRO A 104 -1.35 13.52 -6.28
C PRO A 104 -1.60 13.19 -7.75
N VAL A 105 -1.50 14.19 -8.62
CA VAL A 105 -1.61 14.00 -10.07
C VAL A 105 -0.28 13.60 -10.69
N MET A 106 0.83 13.96 -10.03
CA MET A 106 2.18 13.57 -10.39
C MET A 106 3.00 13.29 -9.13
N MET A 107 3.90 12.33 -9.23
CA MET A 107 4.99 12.11 -8.29
C MET A 107 6.31 12.10 -9.05
N TYR A 108 7.39 12.43 -8.36
CA TYR A 108 8.74 12.28 -8.84
C TYR A 108 9.49 11.47 -7.82
N ALA A 109 10.11 10.37 -8.26
CA ALA A 109 10.75 9.43 -7.37
C ALA A 109 12.05 8.92 -7.95
N THR A 110 12.96 8.52 -7.06
CA THR A 110 14.23 7.93 -7.43
C THR A 110 14.35 6.53 -6.84
N LEU A 111 15.18 5.72 -7.48
CA LEU A 111 15.54 4.37 -7.07
C LEU A 111 17.05 4.23 -7.24
N ASP A 112 17.73 3.84 -6.16
CA ASP A 112 19.14 3.48 -6.15
C ASP A 112 19.33 2.03 -5.66
N ASP A 113 20.59 1.61 -5.50
CA ASP A 113 20.93 0.25 -5.09
C ASP A 113 20.42 -0.15 -3.70
N ALA A 114 20.04 0.82 -2.86
CA ALA A 114 19.63 0.61 -1.48
C ALA A 114 18.25 1.19 -1.13
N HIS A 115 17.76 2.19 -1.87
CA HIS A 115 16.55 2.91 -1.51
C HIS A 115 15.65 3.25 -2.70
N SER A 116 14.34 3.25 -2.42
CA SER A 116 13.36 4.03 -3.19
C SER A 116 13.00 5.29 -2.40
N ARG A 117 12.67 6.40 -3.09
CA ARG A 117 12.37 7.67 -2.41
C ARG A 117 11.50 8.60 -3.24
N TRP A 118 10.50 9.21 -2.61
CA TRP A 118 9.80 10.37 -3.17
C TRP A 118 10.67 11.62 -3.11
N ILE A 119 10.74 12.33 -4.23
CA ILE A 119 11.48 13.59 -4.40
C ILE A 119 10.52 14.78 -4.45
N SER A 120 9.39 14.62 -5.12
CA SER A 120 8.33 15.63 -5.16
C SER A 120 6.97 15.01 -5.45
N VAL A 121 5.92 15.64 -4.92
CA VAL A 121 4.52 15.32 -5.23
C VAL A 121 3.78 16.57 -5.70
N VAL A 122 2.92 16.42 -6.70
CA VAL A 122 2.12 17.51 -7.25
C VAL A 122 0.65 17.22 -7.01
N ASN A 123 -0.01 18.11 -6.29
CA ASN A 123 -1.43 18.05 -5.98
C ASN A 123 -2.20 19.14 -6.74
N ILE A 124 -3.51 18.96 -6.86
CA ILE A 124 -4.43 20.04 -7.27
C ILE A 124 -5.10 20.60 -6.02
N VAL A 125 -4.79 21.85 -5.68
CA VAL A 125 -5.40 22.57 -4.55
C VAL A 125 -6.09 23.81 -5.10
N ASP A 126 -7.40 23.93 -4.89
CA ASP A 126 -8.23 25.03 -5.42
C ASP A 126 -8.03 25.27 -6.93
N GLY A 127 -7.92 24.19 -7.71
CA GLY A 127 -7.72 24.22 -9.15
C GLY A 127 -6.31 24.61 -9.62
N LYS A 128 -5.34 24.74 -8.69
CA LYS A 128 -3.94 25.05 -9.00
C LYS A 128 -3.06 23.85 -8.70
N GLN A 129 -2.07 23.62 -9.56
CA GLN A 129 -0.99 22.68 -9.26
C GLN A 129 -0.11 23.25 -8.16
N VAL A 130 0.04 22.49 -7.07
CA VAL A 130 0.94 22.79 -5.95
C VAL A 130 1.91 21.64 -5.84
N SER A 131 3.21 21.96 -5.89
CA SER A 131 4.30 21.00 -5.78
C SER A 131 4.91 21.09 -4.39
N TYR A 132 5.03 19.95 -3.72
CA TYR A 132 5.81 19.80 -2.49
C TYR A 132 7.03 18.95 -2.82
N THR A 133 8.19 19.34 -2.32
CA THR A 133 9.49 18.74 -2.66
C THR A 133 10.27 18.47 -1.39
N ILE A 134 11.22 17.53 -1.44
CA ILE A 134 12.17 17.31 -0.34
C ILE A 134 12.75 18.62 0.20
N GLY A 135 12.79 18.73 1.53
CA GLY A 135 13.22 19.91 2.27
C GLY A 135 12.18 21.04 2.36
N ASP A 136 11.00 20.89 1.76
CA ASP A 136 9.85 21.73 2.10
C ASP A 136 9.28 21.28 3.46
N GLU A 137 8.71 22.21 4.23
CA GLU A 137 8.11 21.89 5.53
C GLU A 137 7.04 20.79 5.38
N TRP A 138 7.02 19.80 6.28
CA TRP A 138 6.10 18.65 6.30
C TRP A 138 6.31 17.58 5.22
N PHE A 139 7.20 17.77 4.24
CA PHE A 139 7.34 16.80 3.14
C PHE A 139 7.76 15.43 3.65
N GLU A 140 8.85 15.36 4.42
CA GLU A 140 9.38 14.12 4.96
C GLU A 140 8.47 13.48 6.02
N ASP A 141 7.67 14.27 6.74
CA ASP A 141 6.69 13.73 7.70
C ASP A 141 5.54 13.02 6.97
N GLN A 142 5.15 13.53 5.81
CA GLN A 142 4.02 12.98 5.03
C GLN A 142 4.43 11.88 4.05
N TRP A 143 5.60 12.02 3.42
CA TRP A 143 6.07 11.14 2.35
C TRP A 143 7.29 10.31 2.76
N GLY A 144 7.78 10.48 3.99
CA GLY A 144 8.92 9.73 4.49
C GLY A 144 10.27 10.17 3.92
N GLY A 145 11.30 9.55 4.47
CA GLY A 145 12.67 9.66 3.96
C GLY A 145 12.98 8.62 2.87
N PRO A 146 14.27 8.37 2.58
CA PRO A 146 14.68 7.22 1.78
C PRO A 146 14.17 5.92 2.42
N LEU A 147 13.41 5.13 1.65
CA LEU A 147 12.88 3.84 2.07
C LEU A 147 13.85 2.73 1.70
N LYS A 148 14.18 1.86 2.65
CA LYS A 148 15.08 0.73 2.37
C LYS A 148 14.40 -0.28 1.45
N ARG A 149 15.09 -0.62 0.36
CA ARG A 149 14.63 -1.62 -0.61
C ARG A 149 14.65 -3.04 -0.03
N ARG A 150 15.70 -3.37 0.71
CA ARG A 150 15.88 -4.68 1.34
C ARG A 150 14.98 -4.79 2.57
N ILE A 151 13.96 -5.64 2.47
CA ILE A 151 13.06 -6.01 3.55
C ILE A 151 13.56 -7.31 4.14
N VAL A 152 13.72 -7.35 5.47
CA VAL A 152 14.28 -8.49 6.19
C VAL A 152 13.25 -9.01 7.19
N ASP A 153 13.18 -10.34 7.32
CA ASP A 153 12.58 -11.01 8.48
C ASP A 153 13.69 -11.38 9.46
N ASP A 154 13.84 -10.57 10.50
CA ASP A 154 14.80 -10.78 11.59
C ASP A 154 14.11 -11.25 12.88
N GLY A 155 12.85 -11.71 12.78
CA GLY A 155 12.06 -12.13 13.92
C GLY A 155 11.51 -10.97 14.77
N ARG A 156 11.44 -9.75 14.22
CA ARG A 156 10.75 -8.62 14.89
C ARG A 156 9.34 -9.00 15.32
N TYR A 157 8.59 -9.71 14.48
CA TYR A 157 7.22 -10.12 14.76
C TYR A 157 7.17 -11.60 15.15
N GLU A 158 7.11 -11.86 16.45
CA GLU A 158 6.97 -13.23 16.97
C GLU A 158 5.49 -13.60 17.08
N LEU A 159 5.02 -14.53 16.22
CA LEU A 159 3.66 -15.05 16.24
C LEU A 159 3.42 -15.89 17.51
N GLN A 160 2.35 -15.56 18.23
CA GLN A 160 1.92 -16.24 19.44
C GLN A 160 0.86 -17.32 19.12
N ALA A 161 0.63 -18.24 20.05
CA ALA A 161 -0.31 -19.35 19.87
C ALA A 161 -1.78 -18.90 19.69
N ASP A 162 -2.14 -17.70 20.13
CA ASP A 162 -3.47 -17.11 19.96
C ASP A 162 -3.61 -16.32 18.65
N GLY A 163 -2.56 -16.28 17.81
CA GLY A 163 -2.52 -15.56 16.55
C GLY A 163 -2.13 -14.08 16.67
N SER A 164 -1.84 -13.58 17.88
CA SER A 164 -1.28 -12.24 18.08
C SER A 164 0.23 -12.22 17.80
N TYR A 165 0.80 -11.02 17.64
CA TYR A 165 2.23 -10.82 17.51
C TYR A 165 2.81 -10.12 18.73
N ARG A 166 4.00 -10.55 19.15
CA ARG A 166 4.85 -9.82 20.07
C ARG A 166 6.01 -9.20 19.30
N ILE A 167 6.26 -7.91 19.51
CA ILE A 167 7.44 -7.24 18.95
C ILE A 167 8.68 -7.58 19.78
N THR A 168 9.75 -7.98 19.12
CA THR A 168 11.08 -8.23 19.69
C THR A 168 12.03 -7.06 19.41
N ASP A 169 13.33 -7.24 19.68
CA ASP A 169 14.35 -6.22 19.37
C ASP A 169 14.71 -6.13 17.88
N GLY A 170 14.18 -7.03 17.05
CA GLY A 170 14.31 -6.99 15.58
C GLY A 170 13.79 -5.67 15.00
N GLN A 171 14.32 -5.28 13.85
CA GLN A 171 13.99 -4.02 13.16
C GLN A 171 13.41 -4.26 11.76
N GLY A 172 13.49 -5.48 11.24
CA GLY A 172 12.92 -5.88 9.97
C GLY A 172 11.40 -5.72 9.92
N PHE A 173 10.83 -5.74 8.71
CA PHE A 173 9.38 -5.71 8.55
C PHE A 173 8.79 -7.10 8.26
N GLY A 174 9.63 -8.10 7.99
CA GLY A 174 9.21 -9.46 7.72
C GLY A 174 8.53 -10.10 8.93
N ALA A 175 7.42 -10.80 8.66
CA ALA A 175 6.55 -11.42 9.65
C ALA A 175 6.11 -12.82 9.16
N GLY A 176 7.09 -13.63 8.74
CA GLY A 176 6.87 -14.99 8.25
C GLY A 176 6.65 -15.09 6.74
N THR A 177 6.68 -16.33 6.25
CA THR A 177 6.56 -16.66 4.82
C THR A 177 5.23 -17.36 4.55
N TYR A 178 4.61 -17.00 3.42
CA TYR A 178 3.27 -17.43 3.08
C TYR A 178 3.14 -17.72 1.59
N ASP A 179 2.38 -18.76 1.26
CA ASP A 179 1.87 -18.96 -0.09
C ASP A 179 0.54 -18.20 -0.22
N VAL A 180 0.54 -17.22 -1.11
CA VAL A 180 -0.62 -16.35 -1.39
C VAL A 180 -1.19 -16.74 -2.74
N THR A 181 -2.38 -17.35 -2.73
CA THR A 181 -3.14 -17.66 -3.94
C THR A 181 -4.16 -16.57 -4.21
N ILE A 182 -4.16 -16.02 -5.43
CA ILE A 182 -5.10 -15.01 -5.94
C ILE A 182 -5.68 -15.54 -7.25
N GLY A 183 -6.95 -15.96 -7.21
CA GLY A 183 -7.54 -16.71 -8.32
C GLY A 183 -6.78 -18.01 -8.58
N GLU A 184 -6.19 -18.14 -9.77
CA GLU A 184 -5.41 -19.33 -10.16
C GLU A 184 -3.90 -19.18 -9.88
N ASN A 185 -3.44 -17.99 -9.53
CA ASN A 185 -2.01 -17.70 -9.35
C ASN A 185 -1.61 -17.89 -7.90
N THR A 186 -0.50 -18.58 -7.64
CA THR A 186 0.07 -18.71 -6.29
C THR A 186 1.47 -18.14 -6.25
N PHE A 187 1.74 -17.34 -5.22
CA PHE A 187 2.99 -16.61 -5.03
C PHE A 187 3.60 -16.99 -3.69
N HIS A 188 4.89 -17.28 -3.70
CA HIS A 188 5.66 -17.49 -2.48
C HIS A 188 6.15 -16.13 -1.96
N CYS A 189 5.62 -15.71 -0.81
CA CYS A 189 5.71 -14.32 -0.36
C CYS A 189 6.29 -14.19 1.04
N LEU A 190 7.12 -13.17 1.23
CA LEU A 190 7.36 -12.62 2.55
C LEU A 190 6.14 -11.79 2.97
N ARG A 191 5.55 -12.09 4.12
CA ARG A 191 4.58 -11.18 4.74
C ARG A 191 5.34 -10.07 5.43
N VAL A 192 4.87 -8.86 5.21
CA VAL A 192 5.42 -7.63 5.77
C VAL A 192 4.35 -7.00 6.64
N LEU A 193 4.74 -6.68 7.89
CA LEU A 193 3.96 -5.83 8.78
C LEU A 193 4.76 -4.55 8.99
N ASP A 194 4.26 -3.44 8.46
CA ASP A 194 4.82 -2.11 8.70
C ASP A 194 3.81 -1.34 9.55
N VAL A 195 4.13 -1.23 10.85
CA VAL A 195 3.22 -0.71 11.85
C VAL A 195 3.79 0.55 12.51
N ASP A 196 2.95 1.57 12.58
CA ASP A 196 3.18 2.70 13.46
C ASP A 196 2.79 2.32 14.90
N ILE A 197 3.82 2.12 15.72
CA ILE A 197 3.73 1.81 17.15
C ILE A 197 3.89 3.05 18.03
N SER A 198 4.06 4.24 17.46
CA SER A 198 4.25 5.48 18.21
C SER A 198 2.95 5.94 18.88
N GLU A 199 1.80 5.55 18.33
CA GLU A 199 0.47 5.87 18.84
C GLU A 199 0.06 4.94 20.00
N PRO A 200 -0.40 5.47 21.16
CA PRO A 200 -0.75 4.68 22.35
C PRO A 200 -1.83 3.61 22.15
N HIS A 201 -2.64 3.74 21.09
CA HIS A 201 -3.71 2.80 20.75
C HIS A 201 -3.57 2.23 19.33
N GLY A 202 -2.34 2.29 18.80
CA GLY A 202 -1.99 1.86 17.46
C GLY A 202 -2.25 2.94 16.42
N GLY A 203 -1.25 3.15 15.56
CA GLY A 203 -1.37 4.01 14.39
C GLY A 203 -1.87 3.20 13.20
N GLU A 204 -1.26 3.45 12.05
CA GLU A 204 -1.51 2.72 10.81
C GLU A 204 -0.72 1.40 10.82
N LEU A 205 -1.27 0.36 10.20
CA LEU A 205 -0.57 -0.90 9.94
C LEU A 205 -0.81 -1.30 8.48
N ALA A 206 0.28 -1.49 7.74
CA ALA A 206 0.28 -2.12 6.43
C ALA A 206 0.59 -3.62 6.58
N GLU A 207 -0.33 -4.48 6.13
CA GLU A 207 -0.08 -5.90 5.88
C GLU A 207 0.15 -6.08 4.39
N VAL A 208 1.35 -6.54 4.03
CA VAL A 208 1.78 -6.59 2.63
C VAL A 208 2.38 -7.95 2.34
N PHE A 209 2.13 -8.49 1.16
CA PHE A 209 2.74 -9.74 0.71
C PHE A 209 3.60 -9.45 -0.51
N VAL A 210 4.90 -9.53 -0.30
CA VAL A 210 5.93 -9.29 -1.31
C VAL A 210 6.40 -10.64 -1.81
N GLU A 211 6.18 -10.93 -3.09
CA GLU A 211 6.65 -12.18 -3.69
C GLU A 211 8.17 -12.21 -3.81
N SER A 212 8.76 -13.40 -3.93
CA SER A 212 10.22 -13.62 -3.89
C SER A 212 11.06 -12.77 -4.87
N GLY A 213 10.47 -12.29 -5.98
CA GLY A 213 11.04 -11.37 -6.95
C GLY A 213 10.98 -9.89 -6.56
N GLY A 214 10.47 -9.56 -5.36
CA GLY A 214 10.48 -8.19 -4.83
C GLY A 214 9.25 -7.36 -5.12
N ARG A 215 8.16 -7.97 -5.61
CA ARG A 215 6.96 -7.23 -6.00
C ARG A 215 5.80 -7.48 -5.06
N THR A 216 5.01 -6.46 -4.76
CA THR A 216 3.82 -6.65 -3.92
C THR A 216 2.72 -7.32 -4.74
N VAL A 217 2.08 -8.37 -4.22
CA VAL A 217 0.92 -9.02 -4.88
C VAL A 217 -0.40 -8.73 -4.18
N PHE A 218 -0.36 -8.51 -2.87
CA PHE A 218 -1.54 -8.33 -2.04
C PHE A 218 -1.24 -7.36 -0.89
N PHE A 219 -2.18 -6.47 -0.60
CA PHE A 219 -2.06 -5.49 0.47
C PHE A 219 -3.38 -5.32 1.22
N ARG A 220 -3.29 -5.14 2.53
CA ARG A 220 -4.36 -4.65 3.39
C ARG A 220 -3.82 -3.57 4.30
N ARG A 221 -4.66 -2.57 4.53
CA ARG A 221 -4.43 -1.58 5.57
C ARG A 221 -5.27 -1.89 6.81
N TYR A 222 -4.71 -1.62 7.96
CA TYR A 222 -5.39 -1.66 9.23
C TYR A 222 -5.14 -0.35 9.97
N ASP A 223 -6.12 0.07 10.76
CA ASP A 223 -5.97 1.21 11.65
C ASP A 223 -6.13 0.75 13.11
N GLY A 224 -5.34 1.34 14.01
CA GLY A 224 -5.51 1.15 15.45
C GLY A 224 -6.93 1.53 15.89
N ARG A 225 -7.43 0.83 16.91
CA ARG A 225 -8.83 0.86 17.36
C ARG A 225 -9.50 2.24 17.40
N TYR A 226 -8.76 3.28 17.77
CA TYR A 226 -9.26 4.65 17.96
C TYR A 226 -8.69 5.68 16.97
N LEU A 227 -7.88 5.28 16.00
CA LEU A 227 -7.16 6.19 15.11
C LEU A 227 -8.10 7.15 14.35
N ARG A 228 -9.33 6.72 14.06
CA ARG A 228 -10.34 7.50 13.34
C ARG A 228 -11.27 8.30 14.25
N GLY A 229 -10.91 8.49 15.53
CA GLY A 229 -11.71 9.23 16.51
C GLY A 229 -12.97 8.50 16.99
N HIS A 230 -13.12 7.22 16.66
CA HIS A 230 -14.21 6.36 17.13
C HIS A 230 -13.74 4.92 17.27
N ASP A 231 -14.48 4.10 18.01
CA ASP A 231 -14.14 2.71 18.26
C ASP A 231 -14.39 1.84 17.02
N LEU A 232 -13.34 1.55 16.26
CA LEU A 232 -13.40 0.73 15.05
C LEU A 232 -13.79 -0.72 15.33
N VAL A 233 -13.44 -1.26 16.49
CA VAL A 233 -13.81 -2.64 16.88
C VAL A 233 -15.33 -2.75 17.04
N SER A 234 -15.95 -1.75 17.67
CA SER A 234 -17.40 -1.69 17.85
C SER A 234 -18.14 -1.39 16.56
N LYS A 235 -17.59 -0.50 15.72
CA LYS A 235 -18.18 -0.11 14.43
C LYS A 235 -18.11 -1.24 13.40
N TYR A 236 -17.01 -1.99 13.40
CA TYR A 236 -16.73 -3.04 12.42
C TYR A 236 -16.42 -4.37 13.12
N PRO A 237 -17.43 -4.99 13.77
CA PRO A 237 -17.22 -6.17 14.60
C PRO A 237 -16.75 -7.40 13.80
N ASN A 238 -17.02 -7.42 12.50
CA ASN A 238 -16.70 -8.55 11.62
C ASN A 238 -15.45 -8.32 10.75
N ASN A 239 -14.86 -7.13 10.79
CA ASN A 239 -13.64 -6.86 10.03
C ASN A 239 -12.49 -7.69 10.58
N ARG A 240 -11.56 -8.07 9.69
CA ARG A 240 -10.31 -8.73 10.07
C ARG A 240 -9.54 -7.86 11.07
N ARG A 241 -8.79 -8.52 11.95
CA ARG A 241 -7.98 -7.85 12.96
C ARG A 241 -6.58 -8.45 12.99
N ILE A 242 -5.61 -7.61 13.32
CA ILE A 242 -4.28 -8.03 13.72
C ILE A 242 -4.05 -7.46 15.12
N VAL A 243 -3.49 -8.27 16.00
CA VAL A 243 -3.13 -7.85 17.36
C VAL A 243 -1.61 -7.88 17.47
N ILE A 244 -1.01 -6.75 17.84
CA ILE A 244 0.44 -6.62 18.04
C ILE A 244 0.67 -5.97 19.40
N ASN A 245 1.39 -6.63 20.32
CA ASN A 245 1.60 -6.16 21.69
C ASN A 245 0.30 -5.70 22.38
N ASP A 246 -0.75 -6.52 22.33
CA ASP A 246 -2.09 -6.23 22.87
C ASP A 246 -2.84 -5.04 22.22
N VAL A 247 -2.24 -4.39 21.22
CA VAL A 247 -2.90 -3.34 20.43
C VAL A 247 -3.67 -3.97 19.27
N VAL A 248 -4.94 -3.60 19.15
CA VAL A 248 -5.84 -4.11 18.11
C VAL A 248 -5.86 -3.17 16.91
N TYR A 249 -5.46 -3.70 15.76
CA TYR A 249 -5.56 -3.07 14.46
C TYR A 249 -6.72 -3.69 13.69
N VAL A 250 -7.65 -2.86 13.21
CA VAL A 250 -8.87 -3.26 12.52
C VAL A 250 -8.70 -2.97 11.04
N HIS A 251 -9.05 -3.92 10.16
CA HIS A 251 -8.98 -3.75 8.71
C HIS A 251 -9.85 -2.56 8.31
N SER A 252 -9.20 -1.45 7.97
CA SER A 252 -9.80 -0.21 7.48
C SER A 252 -8.71 0.66 6.86
N ASP A 253 -9.13 1.60 6.02
CA ASP A 253 -8.26 2.57 5.37
C ASP A 253 -8.55 4.03 5.80
N CYS A 254 -7.92 4.99 5.13
CA CYS A 254 -8.10 6.42 5.40
C CYS A 254 -9.52 6.94 5.16
N SER A 255 -10.32 6.25 4.34
CA SER A 255 -11.73 6.55 4.14
C SER A 255 -12.63 5.93 5.22
N GLY A 256 -12.06 5.07 6.07
CA GLY A 256 -12.77 4.32 7.11
C GLY A 256 -13.50 3.08 6.56
N TRP A 257 -13.23 2.71 5.31
CA TRP A 257 -13.72 1.49 4.66
C TRP A 257 -12.66 0.42 4.71
N ALA A 258 -13.01 -0.84 4.46
CA ALA A 258 -12.05 -1.93 4.41
C ALA A 258 -11.89 -2.36 2.96
N HIS A 259 -10.67 -2.24 2.43
CA HIS A 259 -10.34 -2.69 1.08
C HIS A 259 -9.22 -3.72 1.09
N ASP A 260 -9.39 -4.74 0.24
CA ASP A 260 -8.30 -5.61 -0.19
C ASP A 260 -7.69 -4.98 -1.46
N GLN A 261 -6.38 -4.81 -1.50
CA GLN A 261 -5.70 -4.26 -2.66
C GLN A 261 -4.90 -5.32 -3.41
N LEU A 262 -5.07 -5.35 -4.73
CA LEU A 262 -4.31 -6.20 -5.65
C LEU A 262 -3.47 -5.34 -6.58
N THR A 263 -2.27 -5.79 -6.92
CA THR A 263 -1.41 -5.12 -7.90
C THR A 263 -1.42 -5.86 -9.24
N SER A 264 -0.92 -5.22 -10.29
CA SER A 264 -0.75 -5.86 -11.61
C SER A 264 0.06 -7.16 -11.57
N VAL A 265 0.93 -7.31 -10.58
CA VAL A 265 1.77 -8.49 -10.36
C VAL A 265 0.90 -9.71 -10.00
N SER A 266 -0.20 -9.50 -9.26
CA SER A 266 -1.11 -10.60 -8.87
C SER A 266 -1.78 -11.33 -10.04
N LEU A 267 -1.79 -10.71 -11.23
CA LEU A 267 -2.42 -11.25 -12.43
C LEU A 267 -1.51 -12.19 -13.22
N HIS A 268 -0.20 -12.16 -12.95
CA HIS A 268 0.79 -12.92 -13.68
C HIS A 268 1.69 -13.65 -12.67
N PRO A 269 1.72 -14.99 -12.63
CA PRO A 269 2.70 -15.67 -11.82
C PRO A 269 4.09 -15.32 -12.36
N THR A 270 5.02 -15.00 -11.46
CA THR A 270 6.44 -14.85 -11.81
C THR A 270 6.92 -16.20 -12.38
N PRO A 271 7.59 -16.22 -13.55
CA PRO A 271 8.04 -17.46 -14.18
C PRO A 271 9.10 -18.22 -13.36
#